data_AF-A0A1J5GSX9-F1
#
_entry.id   AF-A0A1J5GSX9-F1
#
_cell.length_a   1.000
_cell.length_b   1.000
_cell.length_c   1.000
_cell.angle_alpha   90.00
_cell.angle_beta   90.00
_cell.angle_gamma   90.00
#
_symmetry.space_group_name_H-M   'P 1'
#
loop_
_entity.id
_entity.type
_entity.pdbx_description
1 polymer ?
#
loop_
_entity_poly.entity_id
_entity_poly.type
_entity_poly.pdbx_seq_one_letter_code
_entity_poly.pdbx_strand_id
1 'polypeptide(L)'
;MISTIILTRNSEKYIKRCLDSLIFDLRNSNLDFEIFVVDNGSEDKTKEILDEYQKQGQINLIVLKENRGTTYPRNLAIKKASGEFILILDSDTETKSGTVKKLLSELQKNDKIGIVAPKLLYSDGSVQQSYKKFPTIQLKFLKSLPFDWAQRLASQLELYDFIMGEEKSYNVDYCISAFWLLRRQVIDKVGLLDEKIFYAPEDVDYCLRVWLGGYTVAYYPTAEVIHYTQRLSYKNKKVAASHLRGLLYFFKKHHYWFSRKNIYGRIYI
;
A
#
# COMPACT_ATOMS: atom_id res chain seq x y z
N MET A 1 -9.89 11.12 -14.07
CA MET A 1 -8.54 10.67 -14.46
C MET A 1 -7.87 9.97 -13.27
N ILE A 2 -7.10 8.89 -13.51
CA ILE A 2 -6.32 8.16 -12.50
C ILE A 2 -4.82 8.40 -12.73
N SER A 3 -4.07 8.78 -11.69
CA SER A 3 -2.61 8.75 -11.74
C SER A 3 -2.07 7.58 -10.92
N THR A 4 -1.42 6.65 -11.60
CA THR A 4 -0.77 5.51 -10.94
C THR A 4 0.65 5.89 -10.54
N ILE A 5 1.03 5.54 -9.31
CA ILE A 5 2.36 5.72 -8.74
C ILE A 5 2.96 4.35 -8.45
N ILE A 6 3.93 3.94 -9.26
CA ILE A 6 4.66 2.68 -9.12
C ILE A 6 6.06 2.99 -8.59
N LEU A 7 6.39 2.42 -7.42
CA LEU A 7 7.77 2.38 -6.94
C LEU A 7 8.39 1.06 -7.37
N THR A 8 9.59 1.11 -7.95
CA THR A 8 10.31 -0.11 -8.32
C THR A 8 11.80 -0.06 -7.96
N ARG A 9 12.36 -1.24 -7.68
CA ARG A 9 13.79 -1.48 -7.50
C ARG A 9 14.06 -2.95 -7.79
N ASN A 10 15.02 -3.24 -8.66
CA ASN A 10 15.45 -4.60 -9.01
C ASN A 10 14.28 -5.57 -9.24
N SER A 11 13.36 -5.19 -10.12
CA SER A 11 12.10 -5.88 -10.37
C SER A 11 12.01 -6.46 -11.79
N GLU A 12 13.14 -6.79 -12.43
CA GLU A 12 13.16 -7.29 -13.82
C GLU A 12 12.21 -8.49 -14.05
N LYS A 13 12.00 -9.30 -13.02
CA LYS A 13 11.14 -10.49 -13.06
C LYS A 13 9.64 -10.18 -13.06
N TYR A 14 9.23 -9.01 -12.56
CA TYR A 14 7.83 -8.70 -12.27
C TYR A 14 7.32 -7.45 -12.98
N ILE A 15 8.18 -6.44 -13.19
CA ILE A 15 7.77 -5.10 -13.62
C ILE A 15 6.99 -5.12 -14.94
N LYS A 16 7.40 -5.96 -15.89
CA LYS A 16 6.71 -6.12 -17.18
C LYS A 16 5.27 -6.61 -16.98
N ARG A 17 5.08 -7.64 -16.14
CA ARG A 17 3.76 -8.21 -15.84
C ARG A 17 2.87 -7.23 -15.08
N CYS A 18 3.46 -6.48 -14.15
CA CYS A 18 2.79 -5.40 -13.43
C CYS A 18 2.24 -4.35 -14.40
N LEU A 19 3.08 -3.81 -15.29
CA LEU A 19 2.68 -2.80 -16.27
C LEU A 19 1.66 -3.33 -17.27
N ASP A 20 1.89 -4.51 -17.85
CA ASP A 20 0.98 -5.09 -18.86
C ASP A 20 -0.43 -5.31 -18.29
N SER A 21 -0.52 -5.92 -17.09
CA SER A 21 -1.81 -6.18 -16.43
C SER A 21 -2.52 -4.90 -16.00
N LEU A 22 -1.79 -3.93 -15.45
CA LEU A 22 -2.34 -2.63 -15.06
C LEU A 22 -2.84 -1.84 -16.27
N ILE A 23 -2.04 -1.72 -17.34
CA ILE A 23 -2.41 -0.95 -18.53
C ILE A 23 -3.64 -1.58 -19.18
N PHE A 24 -3.72 -2.91 -19.24
CA PHE A 24 -4.90 -3.61 -19.70
C PHE A 24 -6.13 -3.24 -18.86
N ASP A 25 -6.04 -3.30 -17.53
CA ASP A 25 -7.16 -2.98 -16.64
C ASP A 25 -7.59 -1.50 -16.73
N LEU A 26 -6.63 -0.57 -16.75
CA LEU A 26 -6.88 0.87 -16.87
C LEU A 26 -7.57 1.24 -18.19
N ARG A 27 -7.14 0.66 -19.32
CA ARG A 27 -7.78 0.86 -20.62
C ARG A 27 -9.25 0.41 -20.63
N ASN A 28 -9.60 -0.59 -19.81
CA ASN A 28 -10.98 -1.08 -19.65
C ASN A 28 -11.78 -0.33 -18.57
N SER A 29 -11.19 0.65 -17.89
CA SER A 29 -11.86 1.41 -16.82
C SER A 29 -12.72 2.59 -17.32
N ASN A 30 -12.62 2.96 -18.61
CA ASN A 30 -13.25 4.14 -19.22
C ASN A 30 -12.84 5.48 -18.58
N LEU A 31 -11.67 5.55 -17.94
CA LEU A 31 -11.08 6.80 -17.45
C LEU A 31 -9.75 7.06 -18.14
N ASP A 32 -9.46 8.34 -18.34
CA ASP A 32 -8.09 8.78 -18.64
C ASP A 32 -7.15 8.38 -17.51
N PHE A 33 -5.92 8.03 -17.87
CA PHE A 33 -4.91 7.65 -16.89
C PHE A 33 -3.51 8.12 -17.30
N GLU A 34 -2.68 8.29 -16.29
CA GLU A 34 -1.23 8.45 -16.43
C GLU A 34 -0.53 7.52 -15.44
N ILE A 35 0.64 7.01 -15.81
CA ILE A 35 1.40 6.08 -14.99
C ILE A 35 2.78 6.69 -14.73
N PHE A 36 3.11 6.94 -13.47
CA PHE A 36 4.45 7.29 -13.05
C PHE A 36 5.14 6.06 -12.50
N VAL A 37 6.32 5.76 -13.03
CA VAL A 37 7.19 4.72 -12.47
C VAL A 37 8.45 5.40 -11.93
N VAL A 38 8.75 5.17 -10.66
CA VAL A 38 9.97 5.66 -10.02
C VAL A 38 10.93 4.51 -9.80
N ASP A 39 11.96 4.44 -10.63
CA ASP A 39 13.08 3.52 -10.45
C ASP A 39 13.98 4.03 -9.32
N ASN A 40 14.05 3.28 -8.22
CA ASN A 40 14.72 3.67 -6.99
C ASN A 40 16.16 3.14 -6.92
N GLY A 41 16.91 3.33 -8.01
CA GLY A 41 18.27 2.87 -8.17
C GLY A 41 18.36 1.37 -8.44
N SER A 42 17.72 0.89 -9.50
CA SER A 42 17.88 -0.51 -9.94
C SER A 42 19.24 -0.75 -10.59
N GLU A 43 19.76 -1.95 -10.38
CA GLU A 43 21.04 -2.46 -10.88
C GLU A 43 20.86 -3.63 -11.86
N ASP A 44 19.64 -4.16 -11.98
CA ASP A 44 19.27 -5.20 -12.94
C ASP A 44 18.66 -4.60 -14.23
N LYS A 45 18.02 -5.44 -15.06
CA LYS A 45 17.40 -5.02 -16.33
C LYS A 45 16.11 -4.21 -16.18
N THR A 46 15.69 -3.86 -14.96
CA THR A 46 14.46 -3.08 -14.73
C THR A 46 14.45 -1.78 -15.53
N LYS A 47 15.56 -1.05 -15.56
CA LYS A 47 15.63 0.25 -16.28
C LYS A 47 15.49 0.07 -17.80
N GLU A 48 16.06 -0.98 -18.37
CA GLU A 48 15.95 -1.29 -19.80
C GLU A 48 14.49 -1.57 -20.17
N ILE A 49 13.80 -2.40 -19.38
CA ILE A 49 12.38 -2.68 -19.57
C ILE A 49 11.56 -1.39 -19.50
N LEU A 50 11.77 -0.56 -18.48
CA LEU A 50 11.02 0.69 -18.32
C LEU A 50 11.25 1.71 -19.44
N ASP A 51 12.46 1.75 -20.01
CA ASP A 51 12.78 2.63 -21.14
C ASP A 51 11.95 2.26 -22.38
N GLU A 52 11.66 0.98 -22.60
CA GLU A 52 10.77 0.54 -23.69
C GLU A 52 9.34 1.08 -23.52
N TYR A 53 8.76 0.98 -22.31
CA TYR A 53 7.41 1.52 -22.02
C TYR A 53 7.37 3.04 -22.12
N GLN A 54 8.44 3.73 -21.69
CA GLN A 54 8.56 5.18 -21.81
C GLN A 54 8.60 5.61 -23.28
N LYS A 55 9.41 4.95 -24.13
CA LYS A 55 9.48 5.24 -25.58
C LYS A 55 8.14 5.02 -26.30
N GLN A 56 7.32 4.10 -25.79
CA GLN A 56 5.96 3.87 -26.28
C GLN A 56 4.94 4.89 -25.75
N GLY A 57 5.35 5.85 -24.92
CA GLY A 57 4.47 6.85 -24.31
C GLY A 57 3.49 6.27 -23.28
N GLN A 58 3.74 5.07 -22.76
CA GLN A 58 2.83 4.40 -21.83
C GLN A 58 3.05 4.81 -20.36
N ILE A 59 4.26 5.28 -20.03
CA ILE A 59 4.64 5.68 -18.67
C ILE A 59 5.47 6.97 -18.66
N ASN A 60 5.42 7.66 -17.53
CA ASN A 60 6.32 8.72 -17.12
C ASN A 60 7.39 8.11 -16.18
N LEU A 61 8.61 7.93 -16.67
CA LEU A 61 9.68 7.30 -15.89
C LEU A 61 10.51 8.35 -15.12
N ILE A 62 10.78 8.07 -13.85
CA ILE A 62 11.68 8.86 -12.99
C ILE A 62 12.75 7.94 -12.44
N VAL A 63 14.02 8.18 -12.78
CA VAL A 63 15.14 7.33 -12.36
C VAL A 63 15.95 8.02 -11.26
N LEU A 64 16.07 7.37 -10.11
CA LEU A 64 16.91 7.78 -9.00
C LEU A 64 18.26 7.05 -9.04
N LYS A 65 19.32 7.73 -8.59
CA LYS A 65 20.67 7.17 -8.57
C LYS A 65 20.86 6.06 -7.53
N GLU A 66 20.10 6.11 -6.43
CA GLU A 66 20.27 5.24 -5.27
C GLU A 66 18.94 4.99 -4.55
N ASN A 67 18.95 4.08 -3.56
CA ASN A 67 17.78 3.81 -2.73
C ASN A 67 17.42 5.01 -1.85
N ARG A 68 16.26 5.62 -2.06
CA ARG A 68 15.74 6.71 -1.22
C ARG A 68 14.59 6.28 -0.32
N GLY A 69 14.44 4.99 -0.06
CA GLY A 69 13.36 4.44 0.75
C GLY A 69 12.05 4.29 -0.04
N THR A 70 10.93 4.08 0.65
CA THR A 70 9.62 3.84 0.05
C THR A 70 8.77 5.11 -0.10
N THR A 71 8.97 6.08 0.80
CA THR A 71 8.13 7.28 0.91
C THR A 71 8.55 8.40 -0.03
N TYR A 72 9.84 8.74 -0.08
CA TYR A 72 10.37 9.80 -0.94
C TYR A 72 10.10 9.57 -2.44
N PRO A 73 10.38 8.39 -3.02
CA PRO A 73 10.08 8.13 -4.44
C PRO A 73 8.60 8.25 -4.77
N ARG A 74 7.72 7.68 -3.93
CA ARG A 74 6.26 7.79 -4.13
C ARG A 74 5.82 9.25 -4.06
N ASN A 75 6.31 10.02 -3.09
CA ASN A 75 6.00 11.45 -2.97
C ASN A 75 6.45 12.26 -4.18
N LEU A 76 7.62 11.95 -4.76
CA LEU A 76 8.13 12.62 -5.96
C LEU A 76 7.16 12.49 -7.14
N ALA A 77 6.58 11.31 -7.31
CA ALA A 77 5.60 11.05 -8.36
C ALA A 77 4.20 11.59 -8.01
N ILE A 78 3.75 11.49 -6.75
CA ILE A 78 2.47 12.08 -6.30
C ILE A 78 2.42 13.59 -6.56
N LYS A 79 3.54 14.29 -6.36
CA LYS A 79 3.66 15.74 -6.63
C LYS A 79 3.54 16.10 -8.12
N LYS A 80 3.85 15.17 -9.01
CA LYS A 80 3.77 15.36 -10.48
C LYS A 80 2.44 14.90 -11.06
N ALA A 81 1.78 13.96 -10.39
CA ALA A 81 0.49 13.44 -10.77
C ALA A 81 -0.60 14.52 -10.75
N SER A 82 -1.49 14.50 -11.72
CA SER A 82 -2.60 15.45 -11.88
C SER A 82 -4.00 14.81 -11.74
N GLY A 83 -4.06 13.49 -11.57
CA GLY A 83 -5.30 12.74 -11.45
C GLY A 83 -6.07 13.05 -10.16
N GLU A 84 -7.39 13.04 -10.30
CA GLU A 84 -8.36 13.13 -9.20
C GLU A 84 -8.27 11.89 -8.30
N PHE A 85 -7.96 10.74 -8.88
CA PHE A 85 -7.67 9.50 -8.16
C PHE A 85 -6.20 9.19 -8.25
N ILE A 86 -5.63 8.74 -7.14
CA ILE A 86 -4.26 8.23 -7.05
C ILE A 86 -4.32 6.73 -6.81
N LEU A 87 -3.53 5.99 -7.58
CA LEU A 87 -3.33 4.57 -7.40
C LEU A 87 -1.88 4.33 -6.96
N ILE A 88 -1.66 3.97 -5.70
CA ILE A 88 -0.35 3.51 -5.22
C ILE A 88 -0.24 2.01 -5.51
N LEU A 89 0.83 1.60 -6.18
CA LEU A 89 1.02 0.23 -6.64
C LEU A 89 2.47 -0.24 -6.45
N ASP A 90 2.66 -1.45 -5.94
CA ASP A 90 3.97 -2.09 -5.88
C ASP A 90 4.31 -2.79 -7.21
N SER A 91 5.59 -2.76 -7.60
CA SER A 91 6.05 -3.27 -8.89
C SER A 91 6.02 -4.80 -9.04
N ASP A 92 5.75 -5.53 -7.96
CA ASP A 92 5.61 -6.99 -7.93
C ASP A 92 4.14 -7.43 -7.79
N THR A 93 3.25 -6.70 -8.46
CA THR A 93 1.81 -7.00 -8.53
C THR A 93 1.37 -7.40 -9.94
N GLU A 94 0.21 -8.03 -10.04
CA GLU A 94 -0.50 -8.29 -11.29
C GLU A 94 -1.98 -8.03 -11.07
N THR A 95 -2.50 -7.04 -11.80
CA THR A 95 -3.86 -6.52 -11.63
C THR A 95 -4.84 -7.41 -12.37
N LYS A 96 -5.85 -7.99 -11.69
CA LYS A 96 -6.89 -8.74 -12.40
C LYS A 96 -7.87 -7.82 -13.10
N SER A 97 -8.45 -8.30 -14.20
CA SER A 97 -9.45 -7.56 -14.98
C SER A 97 -10.64 -7.08 -14.14
N GLY A 98 -11.02 -5.82 -14.34
CA GLY A 98 -12.10 -5.12 -13.65
C GLY A 98 -11.72 -4.57 -12.27
N THR A 99 -10.48 -4.71 -11.81
CA THR A 99 -10.08 -4.36 -10.43
C THR A 99 -10.20 -2.87 -10.17
N VAL A 100 -9.61 -2.03 -11.03
CA VAL A 100 -9.65 -0.57 -10.86
C VAL A 100 -11.09 -0.06 -10.93
N LYS A 101 -11.89 -0.55 -11.89
CA LYS A 101 -13.30 -0.16 -12.03
C LYS A 101 -14.12 -0.49 -10.79
N LYS A 102 -13.92 -1.68 -10.22
CA LYS A 102 -14.58 -2.12 -8.98
C LYS A 102 -14.22 -1.22 -7.79
N LEU A 103 -12.92 -0.95 -7.60
CA LEU A 103 -12.43 -0.09 -6.51
C LEU A 103 -12.90 1.36 -6.66
N LEU A 104 -12.90 1.88 -7.89
CA LEU A 104 -13.40 3.21 -8.19
C LEU A 104 -14.89 3.33 -7.86
N SER A 105 -15.69 2.34 -8.26
CA SER A 105 -17.12 2.30 -7.93
C SER A 105 -17.32 2.33 -6.42
N GLU A 106 -16.50 1.61 -5.66
CA GLU A 106 -16.59 1.60 -4.20
C GLU A 106 -16.23 2.94 -3.57
N LEU A 107 -15.17 3.60 -4.04
CA LEU A 107 -14.83 4.96 -3.60
C LEU A 107 -15.96 5.95 -3.89
N GLN A 108 -16.59 5.84 -5.06
CA GLN A 108 -17.66 6.75 -5.48
C GLN A 108 -18.97 6.56 -4.71
N LYS A 109 -19.23 5.37 -4.16
CA LYS A 109 -20.44 5.12 -3.34
C LYS A 109 -20.38 5.76 -1.96
N ASN A 110 -19.17 5.97 -1.41
CA ASN A 110 -19.01 6.45 -0.05
C ASN A 110 -17.84 7.43 0.06
N ASP A 111 -18.16 8.72 0.14
CA ASP A 111 -17.16 9.79 0.24
C ASP A 111 -16.36 9.77 1.55
N LYS A 112 -16.78 8.99 2.56
CA LYS A 112 -15.96 8.75 3.75
C LYS A 112 -14.78 7.82 3.47
N ILE A 113 -14.83 6.97 2.44
CA ILE A 113 -13.70 6.09 2.11
C ILE A 113 -12.58 6.94 1.52
N GLY A 114 -11.50 7.07 2.28
CA GLY A 114 -10.30 7.77 1.83
C GLY A 114 -9.38 6.86 1.01
N ILE A 115 -9.23 5.61 1.43
CA ILE A 115 -8.44 4.59 0.74
C ILE A 115 -9.29 3.33 0.57
N VAL A 116 -9.27 2.74 -0.61
CA VAL A 116 -9.76 1.38 -0.84
C VAL A 116 -8.64 0.47 -1.34
N ALA A 117 -8.57 -0.74 -0.80
CA ALA A 117 -7.59 -1.76 -1.17
C ALA A 117 -8.29 -3.07 -1.59
N PRO A 118 -7.80 -3.77 -2.62
CA PRO A 118 -8.36 -5.04 -3.08
C PRO A 118 -7.94 -6.22 -2.18
N LYS A 119 -8.54 -7.37 -2.44
CA LYS A 119 -8.03 -8.68 -2.01
C LYS A 119 -6.69 -8.95 -2.69
N LEU A 120 -5.67 -9.21 -1.88
CA LEU A 120 -4.37 -9.65 -2.38
C LEU A 120 -4.30 -11.17 -2.37
N LEU A 121 -3.77 -11.72 -3.45
CA LEU A 121 -3.56 -13.14 -3.65
C LEU A 121 -2.07 -13.41 -3.80
N TYR A 122 -1.59 -14.52 -3.24
CA TYR A 122 -0.30 -15.07 -3.63
C TYR A 122 -0.37 -15.67 -5.03
N SER A 123 0.79 -16.00 -5.61
CA SER A 123 0.87 -16.59 -6.95
C SER A 123 0.22 -17.98 -7.06
N ASP A 124 0.01 -18.66 -5.93
CA ASP A 124 -0.72 -19.94 -5.86
C ASP A 124 -2.25 -19.75 -5.73
N GLY A 125 -2.72 -18.49 -5.72
CA GLY A 125 -4.14 -18.14 -5.57
C GLY A 125 -4.63 -18.08 -4.12
N SER A 126 -3.79 -18.43 -3.13
CA SER A 126 -4.17 -18.29 -1.72
C SER A 126 -4.26 -16.83 -1.29
N VAL A 127 -5.16 -16.53 -0.35
CA VAL A 127 -5.37 -15.15 0.11
C VAL A 127 -4.20 -14.67 0.97
N GLN A 128 -3.69 -13.50 0.65
CA GLN A 128 -2.70 -12.81 1.47
C GLN A 128 -3.38 -11.91 2.49
N GLN A 129 -2.98 -12.02 3.76
CA GLN A 129 -3.46 -11.13 4.82
C GLN A 129 -2.91 -9.70 4.62
N SER A 130 -3.66 -8.87 3.90
CA SER A 130 -3.28 -7.53 3.48
C SER A 130 -3.83 -6.39 4.34
N TYR A 131 -4.71 -6.69 5.31
CA TYR A 131 -5.30 -5.70 6.21
C TYR A 131 -5.22 -6.18 7.66
N LYS A 132 -5.03 -5.25 8.61
CA LYS A 132 -4.83 -5.58 10.04
C LYS A 132 -5.27 -4.43 10.94
N LYS A 133 -5.45 -4.71 12.22
CA LYS A 133 -5.56 -3.70 13.28
C LYS A 133 -4.22 -3.01 13.50
N PHE A 134 -4.21 -1.74 13.91
CA PHE A 134 -2.99 -0.98 14.17
C PHE A 134 -2.02 -1.75 15.09
N PRO A 135 -0.70 -1.75 14.83
CA PRO A 135 0.24 -2.51 15.65
C PRO A 135 0.34 -1.91 17.07
N THR A 136 0.72 -2.73 18.05
CA THR A 136 1.16 -2.29 19.39
C THR A 136 2.48 -2.98 19.76
N ILE A 137 3.25 -2.42 20.69
CA ILE A 137 4.44 -3.10 21.22
C ILE A 137 4.07 -4.44 21.84
N GLN A 138 2.96 -4.50 22.59
CA GLN A 138 2.48 -5.75 23.19
C GLN A 138 2.24 -6.82 22.13
N LEU A 139 1.63 -6.46 21.00
CA LEU A 139 1.44 -7.38 19.88
C LEU A 139 2.77 -7.87 19.30
N LYS A 140 3.75 -6.98 19.11
CA LYS A 140 5.07 -7.35 18.58
C LYS A 140 5.82 -8.27 19.55
N PHE A 141 5.73 -8.01 20.85
CA PHE A 141 6.31 -8.84 21.88
C PHE A 141 5.69 -10.25 21.88
N LEU A 142 4.36 -10.36 21.88
CA LEU A 142 3.67 -11.65 21.82
C LEU A 142 4.08 -12.48 20.60
N LYS A 143 4.27 -11.84 19.43
CA LYS A 143 4.74 -12.51 18.21
C LYS A 143 6.19 -12.97 18.25
N SER A 144 7.00 -12.43 19.14
CA SER A 144 8.39 -12.86 19.33
C SER A 144 8.53 -14.07 20.25
N LEU A 145 7.47 -14.41 21.00
CA LEU A 145 7.46 -15.55 21.91
C LEU A 145 7.21 -16.86 21.14
N PRO A 146 8.00 -17.92 21.38
CA PRO A 146 7.86 -19.21 20.69
C PRO A 146 6.75 -20.08 21.31
N PHE A 147 5.68 -19.48 21.83
CA PHE A 147 4.59 -20.21 22.51
C PHE A 147 3.29 -20.09 21.72
N ASP A 148 2.60 -21.22 21.51
CA ASP A 148 1.35 -21.28 20.75
C ASP A 148 0.25 -20.37 21.31
N TRP A 149 0.10 -20.30 22.63
CA TRP A 149 -0.90 -19.43 23.26
C TRP A 149 -0.61 -17.95 22.97
N ALA A 150 0.66 -17.56 22.93
CA ALA A 150 1.08 -16.19 22.64
C ALA A 150 0.86 -15.85 21.17
N GLN A 151 1.15 -16.79 20.26
CA GLN A 151 0.86 -16.65 18.83
C GLN A 151 -0.66 -16.54 18.56
N ARG A 152 -1.48 -17.36 19.23
CA ARG A 152 -2.96 -17.28 19.12
C ARG A 152 -3.49 -15.94 19.62
N LEU A 153 -3.04 -15.49 20.79
CA LEU A 153 -3.42 -14.19 21.34
C LEU A 153 -2.98 -13.04 20.43
N ALA A 154 -1.77 -13.11 19.88
CA ALA A 154 -1.28 -12.12 18.92
C ALA A 154 -2.17 -12.06 17.66
N SER A 155 -2.59 -13.20 17.12
CA SER A 155 -3.49 -13.26 15.96
C SER A 155 -4.84 -12.61 16.26
N GLN A 156 -5.46 -12.91 17.41
CA GLN A 156 -6.73 -12.28 17.83
C GLN A 156 -6.60 -10.76 18.01
N LEU A 157 -5.46 -10.30 18.53
CA LEU A 157 -5.19 -8.87 18.71
C LEU A 157 -4.88 -8.13 17.40
N GLU A 158 -4.39 -8.82 16.37
CA GLU A 158 -3.98 -8.24 15.09
C GLU A 158 -5.08 -8.28 14.03
N LEU A 159 -5.84 -9.37 13.98
CA LEU A 159 -6.79 -9.65 12.90
C LEU A 159 -8.20 -9.21 13.26
N TYR A 160 -9.01 -9.00 12.23
CA TYR A 160 -10.46 -8.83 12.36
C TYR A 160 -11.15 -10.17 12.19
N ASP A 161 -12.23 -10.39 12.94
CA ASP A 161 -13.05 -11.60 12.87
C ASP A 161 -14.20 -11.46 11.86
N PHE A 162 -13.96 -10.77 10.73
CA PHE A 162 -15.01 -10.54 9.74
C PHE A 162 -15.41 -11.84 9.05
N ILE A 163 -16.72 -12.09 8.98
CA ILE A 163 -17.28 -12.94 7.93
C ILE A 163 -17.31 -12.08 6.66
N MET A 164 -16.36 -12.35 5.77
CA MET A 164 -16.23 -11.63 4.51
C MET A 164 -17.29 -12.12 3.53
N GLY A 165 -18.21 -11.23 3.16
CA GLY A 165 -19.14 -11.38 2.05
C GLY A 165 -18.54 -10.71 0.81
N GLU A 166 -18.95 -11.20 -0.35
CA GLU A 166 -18.28 -10.86 -1.61
C GLU A 166 -18.67 -9.50 -2.20
N GLU A 167 -19.60 -8.76 -1.58
CA GLU A 167 -20.19 -7.56 -2.21
C GLU A 167 -20.09 -6.26 -1.39
N LYS A 168 -19.46 -6.29 -0.20
CA LYS A 168 -19.30 -5.08 0.62
C LYS A 168 -17.84 -4.80 0.95
N SER A 169 -17.52 -3.53 1.09
CA SER A 169 -16.25 -3.11 1.67
C SER A 169 -16.28 -3.15 3.20
N TYR A 170 -15.10 -3.30 3.79
CA TYR A 170 -14.90 -3.44 5.22
C TYR A 170 -13.94 -2.37 5.70
N ASN A 171 -14.39 -1.54 6.64
CA ASN A 171 -13.51 -0.60 7.31
C ASN A 171 -12.48 -1.35 8.16
N VAL A 172 -11.21 -1.04 7.91
CA VAL A 172 -10.05 -1.63 8.58
C VAL A 172 -9.11 -0.53 9.03
N ASP A 173 -8.30 -0.78 10.04
CA ASP A 173 -7.35 0.21 10.55
C ASP A 173 -6.30 0.56 9.48
N TYR A 174 -5.72 -0.46 8.83
CA TYR A 174 -4.83 -0.26 7.69
C TYR A 174 -4.82 -1.46 6.74
N CYS A 175 -4.50 -1.16 5.48
CA CYS A 175 -4.13 -2.13 4.46
C CYS A 175 -2.65 -1.94 4.10
N ILE A 176 -1.94 -2.97 3.64
CA ILE A 176 -0.58 -2.79 3.12
C ILE A 176 -0.62 -1.97 1.83
N SER A 177 0.39 -1.14 1.57
CA SER A 177 0.42 -0.21 0.44
C SER A 177 0.78 -0.86 -0.90
N ALA A 178 0.50 -2.16 -1.09
CA ALA A 178 0.77 -2.88 -2.34
C ALA A 178 -0.19 -2.47 -3.47
N PHE A 179 -1.44 -2.12 -3.11
CA PHE A 179 -2.43 -1.59 -4.04
C PHE A 179 -3.45 -0.73 -3.26
N TRP A 180 -3.36 0.60 -3.39
CA TRP A 180 -4.31 1.54 -2.81
C TRP A 180 -4.87 2.46 -3.88
N LEU A 181 -6.18 2.48 -4.04
CA LEU A 181 -6.85 3.55 -4.76
C LEU A 181 -7.37 4.57 -3.74
N LEU A 182 -7.05 5.84 -3.93
CA LEU A 182 -7.50 6.93 -3.07
C LEU A 182 -7.83 8.20 -3.87
N ARG A 183 -8.59 9.10 -3.25
CA ARG A 183 -8.89 10.41 -3.85
C ARG A 183 -7.77 11.40 -3.55
N ARG A 184 -7.47 12.28 -4.51
CA ARG A 184 -6.50 13.38 -4.36
C ARG A 184 -6.78 14.22 -3.11
N GLN A 185 -8.05 14.54 -2.86
CA GLN A 185 -8.47 15.33 -1.70
C GLN A 185 -8.02 14.74 -0.36
N VAL A 186 -7.85 13.42 -0.28
CA VAL A 186 -7.35 12.75 0.94
C VAL A 186 -5.90 13.13 1.15
N ILE A 187 -5.08 13.11 0.10
CA ILE A 187 -3.68 13.55 0.14
C ILE A 187 -3.60 15.04 0.48
N ASP A 188 -4.45 15.88 -0.12
CA ASP A 188 -4.49 17.31 0.17
C ASP A 188 -4.84 17.59 1.63
N LYS A 189 -5.72 16.76 2.21
CA LYS A 189 -6.14 16.87 3.61
C LYS A 189 -5.10 16.37 4.61
N VAL A 190 -4.51 15.19 4.38
CA VAL A 190 -3.66 14.49 5.36
C VAL A 190 -2.16 14.62 5.09
N GLY A 191 -1.82 15.24 3.96
CA GLY A 191 -0.47 15.39 3.46
C GLY A 191 0.08 14.14 2.76
N LEU A 192 1.32 14.25 2.31
CA LEU A 192 2.09 13.20 1.65
C LEU A 192 2.52 12.08 2.61
N LEU A 193 3.18 11.03 2.11
CA LEU A 193 3.82 10.02 2.95
C LEU A 193 4.91 10.65 3.81
N ASP A 194 5.08 10.18 5.04
CA ASP A 194 6.09 10.75 5.96
C ASP A 194 7.49 10.25 5.59
N GLU A 195 8.29 11.13 4.99
CA GLU A 195 9.65 10.81 4.52
C GLU A 195 10.64 10.49 5.65
N LYS A 196 10.27 10.69 6.93
CA LYS A 196 11.03 10.19 8.07
C LYS A 196 10.91 8.67 8.24
N ILE A 197 9.94 8.04 7.58
CA ILE A 197 9.81 6.59 7.49
C ILE A 197 10.46 6.11 6.19
N PHE A 198 11.62 5.48 6.30
CA PHE A 198 12.40 5.06 5.13
C PHE A 198 11.84 3.81 4.45
N TYR A 199 11.31 2.83 5.19
CA TYR A 199 10.86 1.55 4.61
C TYR A 199 9.49 1.10 5.09
N ALA A 200 9.32 0.99 6.42
CA ALA A 200 8.08 0.59 7.08
C ALA A 200 8.06 1.22 8.49
N PRO A 201 6.90 1.50 9.10
CA PRO A 201 5.55 1.17 8.64
C PRO A 201 4.85 2.41 8.03
N GLU A 202 5.25 2.81 6.84
CA GLU A 202 4.69 3.97 6.15
C GLU A 202 3.21 3.77 5.81
N ASP A 203 2.84 2.52 5.53
CA ASP A 203 1.47 2.10 5.25
C ASP A 203 0.55 2.33 6.46
N VAL A 204 0.99 1.89 7.64
CA VAL A 204 0.29 2.08 8.92
C VAL A 204 0.20 3.57 9.27
N ASP A 205 1.30 4.32 9.12
CA ASP A 205 1.31 5.77 9.38
C ASP A 205 0.30 6.50 8.53
N TYR A 206 0.29 6.20 7.22
CA TYR A 206 -0.59 6.89 6.28
C TYR A 206 -2.05 6.56 6.55
N CYS A 207 -2.39 5.27 6.74
CA CYS A 207 -3.75 4.86 7.08
C CYS A 207 -4.25 5.50 8.38
N LEU A 208 -3.41 5.57 9.42
CA LEU A 208 -3.78 6.25 10.67
C LEU A 208 -4.04 7.74 10.45
N ARG A 209 -3.24 8.42 9.62
CA ARG A 209 -3.49 9.83 9.27
C ARG A 209 -4.77 10.02 8.46
N VAL A 210 -5.12 9.08 7.58
CA VAL A 210 -6.41 9.07 6.87
C VAL A 210 -7.57 8.99 7.85
N TRP A 211 -7.51 8.06 8.82
CA TRP A 211 -8.49 7.96 9.90
C TRP A 211 -8.62 9.23 10.74
N LEU A 212 -7.49 9.80 11.18
CA LEU A 212 -7.48 11.06 11.93
C LEU A 212 -7.92 12.28 11.09
N GLY A 213 -7.86 12.17 9.77
CA GLY A 213 -8.33 13.18 8.82
C GLY A 213 -9.85 13.16 8.58
N GLY A 214 -10.58 12.22 9.21
CA GLY A 214 -12.03 12.06 9.08
C GLY A 214 -12.47 11.12 7.96
N TYR A 215 -11.53 10.41 7.31
CA TYR A 215 -11.80 9.41 6.28
C TYR A 215 -11.62 8.00 6.84
N THR A 216 -12.05 6.98 6.10
CA THR A 216 -11.85 5.57 6.45
C THR A 216 -10.91 4.87 5.47
N VAL A 217 -10.34 3.75 5.91
CA VAL A 217 -9.62 2.81 5.05
C VAL A 217 -10.46 1.57 4.88
N ALA A 218 -10.72 1.19 3.63
CA ALA A 218 -11.62 0.12 3.28
C ALA A 218 -10.88 -1.02 2.56
N TYR A 219 -11.16 -2.25 2.97
CA TYR A 219 -10.80 -3.47 2.26
C TYR A 219 -11.98 -3.96 1.42
N TYR A 220 -11.77 -4.17 0.13
CA TYR A 220 -12.82 -4.58 -0.81
C TYR A 220 -12.49 -5.94 -1.46
N PRO A 221 -13.11 -7.05 -0.99
CA PRO A 221 -12.70 -8.40 -1.35
C PRO A 221 -13.07 -8.83 -2.79
N THR A 222 -13.96 -8.09 -3.46
CA THR A 222 -14.45 -8.37 -4.83
C THR A 222 -13.44 -7.98 -5.91
N ALA A 223 -12.55 -7.04 -5.59
CA ALA A 223 -11.44 -6.63 -6.44
C ALA A 223 -10.20 -7.45 -6.06
N GLU A 224 -9.41 -7.88 -7.03
CA GLU A 224 -8.36 -8.88 -6.82
C GLU A 224 -7.05 -8.51 -7.50
N VAL A 225 -5.95 -8.69 -6.78
CA VAL A 225 -4.60 -8.44 -7.29
C VAL A 225 -3.69 -9.57 -6.83
N ILE A 226 -2.87 -10.10 -7.72
CA ILE A 226 -1.82 -11.05 -7.35
C ILE A 226 -0.61 -10.24 -6.89
N HIS A 227 0.01 -10.57 -5.76
CA HIS A 227 1.16 -9.88 -5.20
C HIS A 227 2.28 -10.87 -4.86
N TYR A 228 3.38 -10.79 -5.62
CA TYR A 228 4.47 -11.77 -5.62
C TYR A 228 5.44 -11.65 -4.41
N THR A 229 5.28 -10.62 -3.57
CA THR A 229 5.93 -10.38 -2.28
C THR A 229 7.41 -10.79 -2.17
N GLN A 230 8.33 -9.82 -2.22
CA GLN A 230 9.77 -10.11 -2.13
C GLN A 230 10.32 -10.42 -0.71
N ARG A 231 9.54 -10.18 0.36
CA ARG A 231 9.90 -10.38 1.80
C ARG A 231 11.32 -9.89 2.19
N LEU A 232 11.71 -8.71 1.72
CA LEU A 232 13.07 -8.17 1.85
C LEU A 232 13.56 -8.01 3.30
N SER A 233 12.66 -7.67 4.24
CA SER A 233 13.03 -7.46 5.66
C SER A 233 13.58 -8.71 6.36
N TYR A 234 13.17 -9.90 5.94
CA TYR A 234 13.66 -11.17 6.50
C TYR A 234 15.06 -11.53 5.99
N LYS A 235 15.42 -11.03 4.81
CA LYS A 235 16.67 -11.36 4.12
C LYS A 235 17.77 -10.32 4.36
N ASN A 236 17.44 -9.13 4.86
CA ASN A 236 18.37 -8.01 4.98
C ASN A 236 18.31 -7.31 6.35
N LYS A 237 19.39 -7.44 7.13
CA LYS A 237 19.52 -6.82 8.47
C LYS A 237 19.37 -5.29 8.47
N LYS A 238 19.82 -4.59 7.41
CA LYS A 238 19.67 -3.13 7.30
C LYS A 238 18.20 -2.75 7.13
N VAL A 239 17.45 -3.50 6.34
CA VAL A 239 16.00 -3.30 6.15
C VAL A 239 15.24 -3.60 7.44
N ALA A 240 15.60 -4.67 8.15
CA ALA A 240 15.02 -4.99 9.46
C ALA A 240 15.26 -3.89 10.51
N ALA A 241 16.49 -3.35 10.58
CA ALA A 241 16.81 -2.24 11.47
C ALA A 241 16.05 -0.95 11.09
N SER A 242 15.88 -0.67 9.80
CA SER A 242 15.08 0.45 9.30
C SER A 242 13.61 0.31 9.70
N HIS A 243 13.04 -0.89 9.56
CA HIS A 243 11.66 -1.18 10.00
C HIS A 243 11.50 -0.96 11.51
N LEU A 244 12.43 -1.45 12.35
CA LEU A 244 12.36 -1.22 13.80
C LEU A 244 12.43 0.27 14.15
N ARG A 245 13.33 1.03 13.52
CA ARG A 245 13.44 2.49 13.72
C ARG A 245 12.16 3.21 13.31
N GLY A 246 11.60 2.86 12.15
CA GLY A 246 10.34 3.41 11.66
C GLY A 246 9.18 3.12 12.61
N LEU A 247 9.12 1.91 13.18
CA LEU A 247 8.08 1.53 14.14
C LEU A 247 8.19 2.33 15.45
N LEU A 248 9.39 2.50 15.99
CA LEU A 248 9.62 3.33 17.19
C LEU A 248 9.27 4.80 16.94
N TYR A 249 9.66 5.33 15.78
CA TYR A 249 9.28 6.68 15.36
C TYR A 249 7.76 6.84 15.26
N PHE A 250 7.08 5.88 14.60
CA PHE A 250 5.63 5.88 14.45
C PHE A 250 4.89 5.88 15.80
N PHE A 251 5.28 5.02 16.74
CA PHE A 251 4.67 5.01 18.08
C PHE A 251 4.88 6.31 18.84
N LYS A 252 6.10 6.88 18.77
CA LYS A 252 6.39 8.19 19.35
C LYS A 252 5.56 9.31 18.72
N LYS A 253 5.45 9.33 17.38
CA LYS A 253 4.70 10.33 16.61
C LYS A 253 3.22 10.34 16.96
N HIS A 254 2.61 9.17 17.12
CA HIS A 254 1.16 9.03 17.36
C HIS A 254 0.77 8.88 18.83
N HIS A 255 1.73 8.95 19.74
CA HIS A 255 1.54 8.89 21.20
C HIS A 255 0.79 7.65 21.68
N TYR A 256 1.09 6.49 21.10
CA TYR A 256 0.54 5.21 21.56
C TYR A 256 1.57 4.10 21.41
N TRP A 257 1.59 3.17 22.38
CA TRP A 257 2.63 2.14 22.46
C TRP A 257 2.03 0.76 22.76
N PHE A 258 1.24 0.67 23.83
CA PHE A 258 0.71 -0.61 24.33
C PHE A 258 -0.78 -0.81 24.05
N SER A 259 -1.55 0.28 24.00
CA SER A 259 -3.00 0.24 23.81
C SER A 259 -3.43 1.13 22.65
N ARG A 260 -4.47 0.68 21.94
CA ARG A 260 -5.12 1.42 20.86
C ARG A 260 -6.17 2.40 21.36
N LYS A 261 -6.49 2.38 22.67
CA LYS A 261 -7.56 3.21 23.25
C LYS A 261 -7.39 4.69 22.90
N ASN A 262 -6.16 5.21 22.98
CA ASN A 262 -5.87 6.62 22.66
C ASN A 262 -6.09 6.95 21.18
N ILE A 263 -5.71 6.06 20.26
CA ILE A 263 -5.88 6.32 18.82
C ILE A 263 -7.34 6.13 18.40
N TYR A 264 -8.01 5.07 18.86
CA TYR A 264 -9.43 4.84 18.54
C TYR A 264 -10.31 5.93 19.15
N GLY A 265 -10.00 6.38 20.37
CA GLY A 265 -10.69 7.50 20.99
C GLY A 265 -10.52 8.82 20.26
N ARG A 266 -9.54 8.96 19.34
CA ARG A 266 -9.39 10.13 18.46
C ARG A 266 -10.02 9.94 17.08
N ILE A 267 -10.19 8.69 16.64
CA ILE A 267 -10.74 8.35 15.32
C ILE A 267 -12.27 8.38 15.34
N TYR A 268 -12.89 7.92 16.42
CA TYR A 268 -14.34 7.75 16.53
C TYR A 268 -15.03 8.88 17.33
N ILE A 269 -14.45 10.08 17.38
CA ILE A 269 -15.09 11.31 17.88
C ILE A 269 -15.94 11.90 16.76
#